data_AF-A0A2A3TDI7-F1
#
_entry.id   AF-A0A2A3TDI7-F1
#
_cell.length_a   1.000
_cell.length_b   1.000
_cell.length_c   1.000
_cell.angle_alpha   90.00
_cell.angle_beta   90.00
_cell.angle_gamma   90.00
#
_symmetry.space_group_name_H-M   'P 1'
#
loop_
_entity.id
_entity.type
_entity.pdbx_description
1 polymer ?
#
loop_
_entity_poly.entity_id
_entity_poly.type
_entity_poly.pdbx_seq_one_letter_code
_entity_poly.pdbx_strand_id
1 'polypeptide(L)'
;MEKACFLMLNDDEMIKELIALSVEHALLKMGNLELELVKTRLKKEYNCEISDSLKHPEFLKIILNELFGNAYQDILKTINERLQKTSMDKPITQFLTVMK
;
A
#
# COMPACT_ATOMS: atom_id res chain seq x y z
N MET A 1 0.65 -24.54 20.65
CA MET A 1 -0.30 -23.65 19.97
C MET A 1 0.49 -22.85 18.96
N GLU A 2 0.08 -22.97 17.71
CA GLU A 2 0.80 -22.60 16.49
C GLU A 2 0.86 -21.09 16.23
N LYS A 3 1.74 -20.75 15.27
CA LYS A 3 1.93 -19.50 14.50
C LYS A 3 2.90 -18.50 15.14
N ALA A 4 3.91 -17.99 14.45
CA ALA A 4 4.12 -17.93 13.01
C ALA A 4 5.59 -18.19 12.67
N CYS A 5 5.78 -19.01 11.64
CA CYS A 5 7.02 -19.07 10.87
C CYS A 5 7.36 -17.65 10.43
N PHE A 6 8.37 -17.04 11.05
CA PHE A 6 9.01 -15.84 10.53
C PHE A 6 9.75 -16.31 9.27
N LEU A 7 9.03 -16.32 8.14
CA LEU A 7 9.58 -16.72 6.85
C LEU A 7 10.75 -15.80 6.55
N MET A 8 11.89 -16.40 6.17
CA MET A 8 12.99 -15.65 5.55
C MET A 8 12.51 -15.18 4.18
N LEU A 9 11.75 -14.10 4.17
CA LEU A 9 11.43 -13.35 2.97
C LEU A 9 12.74 -12.78 2.42
N ASN A 10 12.94 -12.86 1.11
CA ASN A 10 14.03 -12.10 0.49
C ASN A 10 13.71 -10.60 0.57
N ASP A 11 14.74 -9.76 0.40
CA ASP A 11 14.61 -8.31 0.55
C ASP A 11 13.46 -7.72 -0.28
N ASP A 12 13.24 -8.23 -1.49
CA ASP A 12 12.15 -7.79 -2.37
C ASP A 12 10.75 -8.12 -1.82
N GLU A 13 10.58 -9.30 -1.22
CA GLU A 13 9.32 -9.75 -0.65
C GLU A 13 9.02 -9.05 0.68
N MET A 14 10.08 -8.75 1.47
CA MET A 14 9.95 -7.87 2.63
C MET A 14 9.49 -6.46 2.26
N ILE A 15 10.05 -5.88 1.20
CA ILE A 15 9.68 -4.54 0.74
C ILE A 15 8.22 -4.52 0.24
N LYS A 16 7.78 -5.55 -0.50
CA LYS A 16 6.38 -5.68 -0.94
C LYS A 16 5.43 -5.70 0.25
N GLU A 17 5.71 -6.54 1.23
CA GLU A 17 4.88 -6.67 2.43
C GLU A 17 4.84 -5.36 3.21
N LEU A 18 5.99 -4.70 3.36
CA LEU A 18 6.07 -3.40 4.03
C LEU A 18 5.22 -2.33 3.35
N ILE A 19 5.23 -2.26 2.01
CA ILE A 19 4.39 -1.35 1.25
C ILE A 19 2.92 -1.69 1.43
N ALA A 20 2.55 -2.96 1.28
CA ALA A 20 1.18 -3.43 1.44
C ALA A 20 0.62 -3.05 2.81
N LEU A 21 1.34 -3.41 3.88
CA LEU A 21 0.99 -3.08 5.26
C LEU A 21 0.91 -1.57 5.50
N SER A 22 1.73 -0.77 4.80
CA SER A 22 1.69 0.68 4.95
C SER A 22 0.45 1.31 4.30
N VAL A 23 0.05 0.79 3.13
CA VAL A 23 -1.20 1.16 2.46
C VAL A 23 -2.40 0.74 3.31
N GLU A 24 -2.45 -0.52 3.75
CA GLU A 24 -3.54 -1.03 4.58
C GLU A 24 -3.67 -0.23 5.89
N HIS A 25 -2.56 0.10 6.53
CA HIS A 25 -2.55 0.93 7.74
C HIS A 25 -3.15 2.33 7.49
N ALA A 26 -2.78 2.98 6.39
CA ALA A 26 -3.30 4.31 6.07
C ALA A 26 -4.82 4.27 5.82
N LEU A 27 -5.31 3.25 5.13
CA LEU A 27 -6.74 3.07 4.87
C LEU A 27 -7.53 2.70 6.13
N LEU A 28 -7.01 1.79 6.96
CA LEU A 28 -7.62 1.43 8.24
C LEU A 28 -7.72 2.60 9.21
N LYS A 29 -6.78 3.55 9.14
CA LYS A 29 -6.82 4.79 9.92
C LYS A 29 -7.99 5.69 9.52
N MET A 30 -8.47 5.60 8.28
CA MET A 30 -9.72 6.22 7.85
C MET A 30 -10.92 5.40 8.31
N GLY A 31 -10.84 4.09 8.12
CA GLY A 31 -11.81 3.14 8.62
C GLY A 31 -11.75 1.79 7.89
N ASN A 32 -12.43 0.79 8.45
CA ASN A 32 -12.46 -0.54 7.87
C ASN A 32 -13.22 -0.58 6.53
N LEU A 33 -14.25 0.26 6.37
CA LEU A 33 -15.02 0.32 5.13
C LEU A 33 -14.19 0.87 3.97
N GLU A 34 -13.29 1.81 4.25
CA GLU A 34 -12.39 2.43 3.28
C GLU A 34 -11.35 1.42 2.78
N LEU A 35 -10.80 0.60 3.66
CA LEU A 35 -9.91 -0.50 3.27
C LEU A 35 -10.63 -1.49 2.33
N GLU A 36 -11.80 -1.97 2.74
CA GLU A 36 -12.56 -2.97 1.98
C GLU A 36 -13.04 -2.41 0.64
N LEU A 37 -13.39 -1.11 0.59
CA LEU A 37 -13.76 -0.43 -0.64
C LEU A 37 -12.60 -0.42 -1.64
N VAL A 38 -11.40 -0.03 -1.21
CA VAL A 38 -10.21 -0.03 -2.06
C VAL A 38 -9.86 -1.43 -2.54
N LYS A 39 -9.88 -2.44 -1.65
CA LYS A 39 -9.66 -3.85 -2.02
C LYS A 39 -10.64 -4.31 -3.10
N THR A 40 -11.92 -4.01 -2.91
CA THR A 40 -12.98 -4.36 -3.87
C THR A 40 -12.77 -3.67 -5.21
N ARG A 41 -12.41 -2.38 -5.21
CA ARG A 41 -12.18 -1.58 -6.43
C ARG A 41 -10.98 -2.11 -7.22
N LEU A 42 -9.85 -2.37 -6.55
CA LEU A 42 -8.65 -2.93 -7.16
C LEU A 42 -8.91 -4.31 -7.78
N LYS A 43 -9.62 -5.17 -7.05
CA LYS A 43 -9.96 -6.50 -7.53
C LYS A 43 -10.89 -6.45 -8.75
N LYS A 44 -11.88 -5.56 -8.72
CA LYS A 44 -12.88 -5.43 -9.79
C LYS A 44 -12.29 -4.87 -11.08
N GLU A 45 -11.42 -3.88 -11.00
CA GLU A 45 -10.97 -3.15 -12.19
C GLU A 45 -9.66 -3.65 -12.77
N TYR A 46 -8.76 -4.15 -11.91
CA TYR A 46 -7.43 -4.56 -12.32
C TYR A 46 -7.12 -6.02 -11.97
N ASN A 47 -8.03 -6.71 -11.27
CA ASN A 47 -7.79 -8.05 -10.71
C ASN A 47 -6.55 -8.11 -9.80
N CYS A 48 -6.17 -6.98 -9.21
CA CYS A 48 -5.00 -6.82 -8.34
C CYS A 48 -5.40 -6.78 -6.86
N GLU A 49 -4.45 -7.13 -6.00
CA GLU A 49 -4.53 -6.94 -4.55
C GLU A 49 -3.62 -5.79 -4.08
N ILE A 50 -3.76 -5.35 -2.83
CA ILE A 50 -2.89 -4.29 -2.28
C ILE A 50 -1.42 -4.75 -2.28
N SER A 51 -1.15 -6.03 -2.07
CA SER A 51 0.18 -6.65 -2.17
C SER A 51 0.80 -6.54 -3.57
N ASP A 52 0.00 -6.40 -4.63
CA ASP A 52 0.47 -6.17 -5.99
C ASP A 52 0.85 -4.71 -6.27
N SER A 53 0.58 -3.78 -5.35
CA SER A 53 0.79 -2.34 -5.55
C SER A 53 2.26 -1.95 -5.75
N LEU A 54 3.23 -2.81 -5.41
CA LEU A 54 4.63 -2.56 -5.78
C LEU A 54 4.85 -2.75 -7.30
N LYS A 55 4.16 -3.72 -7.91
CA LYS A 55 4.28 -3.97 -9.36
C LYS A 55 3.51 -2.92 -10.16
N HIS A 56 2.34 -2.52 -9.65
CA HIS A 56 1.43 -1.60 -10.32
C HIS A 56 0.95 -0.46 -9.39
N PRO A 57 1.87 0.41 -8.92
CA PRO A 57 1.51 1.55 -8.06
C PRO A 57 0.51 2.51 -8.72
N GLU A 58 0.50 2.57 -10.05
CA GLU A 58 -0.42 3.37 -10.85
C GLU A 58 -1.89 3.01 -10.61
N PHE A 59 -2.22 1.72 -10.46
CA PHE A 59 -3.60 1.28 -10.22
C PHE A 59 -4.07 1.74 -8.85
N LEU A 60 -3.24 1.56 -7.82
CA LEU A 60 -3.53 2.05 -6.48
C LEU A 60 -3.70 3.58 -6.49
N LYS A 61 -2.80 4.32 -7.15
CA LYS A 61 -2.91 5.79 -7.26
C LYS A 61 -4.25 6.22 -7.86
N ILE A 62 -4.64 5.63 -8.99
CA ILE A 62 -5.90 5.96 -9.68
C ILE A 62 -7.08 5.75 -8.73
N ILE A 63 -7.15 4.57 -8.10
CA ILE A 63 -8.22 4.19 -7.17
C ILE A 63 -8.31 5.17 -5.99
N LEU A 64 -7.17 5.47 -5.36
CA LEU A 64 -7.16 6.35 -4.19
C LEU A 64 -7.51 7.80 -4.56
N ASN A 65 -7.09 8.29 -5.73
CA ASN A 65 -7.49 9.61 -6.20
C ASN A 65 -8.99 9.68 -6.52
N GLU A 66 -9.53 8.67 -7.19
CA GLU A 66 -10.95 8.64 -7.58
C GLU A 66 -11.89 8.49 -6.38
N LEU A 67 -11.50 7.70 -5.37
CA LEU A 67 -12.31 7.48 -4.18
C LEU A 67 -12.21 8.62 -3.16
N PHE A 68 -11.01 9.19 -2.97
CA PHE A 68 -10.76 10.09 -1.85
C PHE A 68 -10.44 11.52 -2.26
N GLY A 69 -10.21 11.79 -3.55
CA GLY A 69 -9.96 13.13 -4.08
C GLY A 69 -8.91 13.88 -3.27
N ASN A 70 -9.30 14.99 -2.64
CA ASN A 70 -8.39 15.81 -1.82
C ASN A 70 -7.78 15.05 -0.63
N ALA A 71 -8.52 14.09 -0.03
CA ALA A 71 -8.03 13.30 1.09
C ALA A 71 -6.94 12.29 0.67
N TYR A 72 -6.71 12.11 -0.64
CA TYR A 72 -5.60 11.32 -1.15
C TYR A 72 -4.25 11.78 -0.60
N GLN A 73 -4.06 13.09 -0.46
CA GLN A 73 -2.79 13.65 0.02
C GLN A 73 -2.49 13.24 1.47
N ASP A 74 -3.51 13.13 2.32
CA ASP A 74 -3.36 12.70 3.71
C ASP A 74 -3.07 11.19 3.81
N ILE A 75 -3.67 10.39 2.93
CA ILE A 75 -3.36 8.96 2.78
C ILE A 75 -1.91 8.79 2.35
N LEU A 76 -1.49 9.48 1.30
CA LEU A 76 -0.13 9.42 0.77
C LEU A 76 0.90 9.86 1.81
N LYS A 77 0.60 10.92 2.57
CA LYS A 77 1.44 11.35 3.69
C LYS A 77 1.59 10.25 4.73
N THR A 78 0.49 9.60 5.13
CA THR A 78 0.53 8.51 6.13
C THR A 78 1.34 7.32 5.63
N ILE A 79 1.19 6.94 4.35
CA ILE A 79 1.99 5.88 3.72
C ILE A 79 3.47 6.25 3.75
N ASN A 80 3.81 7.47 3.30
CA ASN A 80 5.19 7.95 3.24
C ASN A 80 5.85 8.02 4.62
N GLU A 81 5.15 8.53 5.63
CA GLU A 81 5.64 8.59 7.01
C GLU A 81 5.94 7.21 7.59
N ARG A 82 5.15 6.19 7.22
CA ARG A 82 5.39 4.82 7.66
C ARG A 82 6.56 4.18 6.93
N LEU A 83 6.67 4.37 5.62
CA LEU A 83 7.75 3.81 4.81
C LEU A 83 9.12 4.44 5.13
N GLN A 84 9.20 5.77 5.28
CA GLN A 84 10.46 6.45 5.62
C GLN A 84 10.98 6.10 7.02
N LYS A 85 10.09 5.78 7.98
CA LYS A 85 10.49 5.30 9.31
C LYS A 85 11.09 3.90 9.27
N THR A 86 10.82 3.14 8.21
CA THR A 86 11.19 1.72 8.14
C THR A 86 12.35 1.46 7.17
N SER A 87 12.49 2.20 6.06
CA SER A 87 13.62 2.01 5.15
C SER A 87 13.85 3.17 4.15
N MET A 88 15.08 3.28 3.64
CA MET A 88 15.50 4.16 2.54
C MET A 88 15.81 3.36 1.25
N ASP A 89 15.04 2.31 0.96
CA ASP A 89 15.30 1.45 -0.20
C ASP A 89 14.84 2.09 -1.53
N LYS A 90 15.57 1.77 -2.60
CA LYS A 90 15.29 2.24 -3.97
C LYS A 90 13.87 1.89 -4.45
N PRO A 91 13.34 0.66 -4.26
CA PRO A 91 11.99 0.33 -4.72
C PRO A 91 10.90 1.14 -3.99
N ILE A 92 11.09 1.43 -2.71
CA ILE A 92 10.19 2.29 -1.92
C ILE A 92 10.18 3.71 -2.49
N THR A 93 11.36 4.24 -2.82
CA THR A 93 11.49 5.57 -3.42
C THR A 93 10.79 5.64 -4.78
N GLN A 94 10.91 4.59 -5.60
CA GLN A 94 10.23 4.49 -6.90
C GLN A 94 8.71 4.42 -6.72
N PHE A 95 8.23 3.56 -5.82
CA PHE A 95 6.81 3.48 -5.46
C PHE A 95 6.24 4.84 -5.06
N LEU A 96 6.90 5.53 -4.12
CA LEU A 96 6.48 6.86 -3.65
C LEU A 96 6.52 7.92 -4.76
N THR A 97 7.42 7.78 -5.73
CA THR A 97 7.50 8.70 -6.88
C THR A 97 6.29 8.54 -7.81
N VAL A 98 5.85 7.31 -8.07
CA VAL A 98 4.64 7.08 -8.87
C VAL A 98 3.39 7.60 -8.15
N MET A 99 3.33 7.40 -6.83
CA MET A 99 2.18 7.79 -6.01
C MET A 99 2.00 9.32 -5.88
N LYS A 100 3.07 10.12 -5.95
CA LYS A 100 2.95 11.59 -6.00
C LYS A 100 2.27 12.05 -7.29
#